data_AF-A0ABD0PKT9-F1
#
_entry.id   AF-A0ABD0PKT9-F1
#
_cell.length_a   1.000
_cell.length_b   1.000
_cell.length_c   1.000
_cell.angle_alpha   90.00
_cell.angle_beta   90.00
_cell.angle_gamma   90.00
#
_symmetry.space_group_name_H-M   'P 1'
#
loop_
_entity.id
_entity.type
_entity.pdbx_description
1 polymer ?
#
loop_
_entity_poly.entity_id
_entity_poly.type
_entity_poly.pdbx_seq_one_letter_code
_entity_poly.pdbx_strand_id
1 'polypeptide(L)'
;SSAIDLTDKMIIDLKDPNRPCFSKQEVRDILFEKNELKANLFLLKEELAYYQREILNDERCPGFLLDAVRTAIKKQRTVIKSKMLGIPVSECSTDETDGPLFERSGNEDNDTDSTDNTENRPQGSRIRNL
;
A
#
# COMPACT_ATOMS: atom_id res chain seq x y z
N SER A 1 22.39 37.59 -21.65
CA SER A 1 21.24 37.12 -20.87
C SER A 1 21.55 35.78 -20.25
N SER A 2 21.53 35.68 -18.92
CA SER A 2 21.54 34.40 -18.22
C SER A 2 20.15 33.78 -18.33
N ALA A 3 20.06 32.56 -18.84
CA ALA A 3 18.82 31.79 -18.86
C ALA A 3 18.40 31.47 -17.42
N ILE A 4 17.12 31.66 -17.10
CA ILE A 4 16.58 31.33 -15.79
C ILE A 4 16.39 29.80 -15.75
N ASP A 5 17.12 29.13 -14.86
CA ASP A 5 16.97 27.70 -14.63
C ASP A 5 15.69 27.40 -13.83
N LEU A 6 14.78 26.63 -14.44
CA LEU A 6 13.45 26.32 -13.93
C LEU A 6 13.30 24.85 -13.51
N THR A 7 14.39 24.08 -13.50
CA THR A 7 14.36 22.60 -13.41
C THR A 7 13.69 22.07 -12.13
N ASP A 8 13.68 22.84 -11.03
CA ASP A 8 13.00 22.50 -9.77
C ASP A 8 11.94 23.53 -9.34
N LYS A 9 11.40 24.31 -10.28
CA LYS A 9 10.37 25.32 -10.00
C LYS A 9 9.02 24.82 -10.47
N MET A 10 8.04 24.85 -9.56
CA MET A 10 6.64 24.64 -9.93
C MET A 10 6.17 25.85 -10.74
N ILE A 11 5.94 25.65 -12.05
CA ILE A 11 5.35 26.67 -12.92
C ILE A 11 3.84 26.65 -12.68
N ILE A 12 3.31 27.74 -12.14
CA ILE A 12 1.90 27.87 -11.77
C ILE A 12 1.26 28.89 -12.70
N ASP A 13 0.20 28.50 -13.41
CA ASP A 13 -0.67 29.46 -14.08
C ASP A 13 -1.58 30.16 -13.04
N LEU A 14 -1.40 31.46 -12.86
CA LEU A 14 -2.23 32.26 -11.96
C LEU A 14 -3.63 32.53 -12.53
N LYS A 15 -3.88 32.23 -13.81
CA LYS A 15 -5.16 32.45 -14.49
C LYS A 15 -6.01 31.19 -14.64
N ASP A 16 -5.48 30.02 -14.28
CA ASP A 16 -6.23 28.77 -14.35
C ASP A 16 -7.40 28.77 -13.34
N PRO A 17 -8.67 28.76 -13.80
CA PRO A 17 -9.83 28.73 -12.92
C PRO A 17 -10.01 27.39 -12.19
N ASN A 18 -9.35 26.31 -12.64
CA ASN A 18 -9.40 24.99 -12.00
C ASN A 18 -8.28 24.80 -10.97
N ARG A 19 -7.47 25.83 -10.71
CA ARG A 19 -6.36 25.75 -9.77
C ARG A 19 -6.84 25.50 -8.34
N PRO A 20 -6.34 24.46 -7.65
CA PRO A 20 -6.66 24.25 -6.24
C PRO A 20 -6.14 25.41 -5.38
N CYS A 21 -7.01 25.99 -4.55
CA CYS A 21 -6.71 27.15 -3.72
C CYS A 21 -6.65 26.77 -2.24
N PHE A 22 -5.65 25.95 -1.86
CA PHE A 22 -5.43 25.56 -0.47
C PHE A 22 -4.41 26.48 0.22
N SER A 23 -4.65 26.77 1.50
CA SER A 23 -3.67 27.33 2.41
C SER A 23 -2.59 26.31 2.78
N LYS A 24 -1.43 26.79 3.23
CA LYS A 24 -0.35 25.90 3.71
C LYS A 24 -0.80 25.00 4.86
N GLN A 25 -1.74 25.46 5.68
CA GLN A 25 -2.24 24.68 6.81
C GLN A 25 -3.14 23.55 6.33
N GLU A 26 -4.12 23.83 5.45
CA GLU A 26 -4.98 22.81 4.86
C GLU A 26 -4.17 21.73 4.14
N VAL A 27 -3.11 22.10 3.42
CA VAL A 27 -2.23 21.11 2.78
C VAL A 27 -1.56 20.20 3.80
N ARG A 28 -1.10 20.72 4.95
CA ARG A 28 -0.53 19.89 6.00
C ARG A 28 -1.58 18.95 6.58
N ASP A 29 -2.76 19.48 6.90
CA ASP A 29 -3.84 18.72 7.53
C ASP A 29 -4.30 17.57 6.60
N ILE A 30 -4.51 17.85 5.31
CA ILE A 30 -4.82 16.83 4.29
C ILE A 30 -3.73 15.76 4.22
N LEU A 31 -2.45 16.16 4.28
CA LEU A 31 -1.35 15.19 4.24
C LEU A 31 -1.31 14.30 5.48
N PHE A 32 -1.56 14.86 6.67
CA PHE A 32 -1.64 14.10 7.91
C PHE A 32 -2.80 13.12 7.88
N GLU A 33 -4.01 13.58 7.56
CA GLU A 33 -5.21 12.75 7.47
C GLU A 33 -5.02 11.62 6.45
N LYS A 34 -4.47 11.92 5.27
CA LYS A 34 -4.17 10.91 4.26
C LYS A 34 -3.17 9.85 4.76
N ASN A 35 -2.16 10.24 5.54
CA ASN A 35 -1.20 9.29 6.11
C ASN A 35 -1.85 8.40 7.18
N GLU A 36 -2.71 8.98 8.03
CA GLU A 36 -3.48 8.24 9.02
C GLU A 36 -4.43 7.23 8.37
N LEU A 37 -5.22 7.67 7.38
CA LEU A 37 -6.10 6.78 6.61
C LEU A 37 -5.32 5.65 5.92
N LYS A 38 -4.11 5.92 5.43
CA LYS A 38 -3.25 4.89 4.85
C LYS A 38 -2.80 3.85 5.88
N ALA A 39 -2.42 4.28 7.09
CA ALA A 39 -2.06 3.36 8.18
C ALA A 39 -3.27 2.53 8.62
N ASN A 40 -4.44 3.15 8.78
CA ASN A 40 -5.68 2.45 9.14
C ASN A 40 -6.10 1.42 8.07
N LEU A 41 -6.00 1.79 6.78
CA LEU A 41 -6.28 0.87 5.68
C LEU A 41 -5.33 -0.33 5.67
N PHE A 42 -4.05 -0.11 6.00
CA PHE A 42 -3.08 -1.19 6.10
C PHE A 42 -3.45 -2.18 7.21
N LEU A 43 -3.73 -1.69 8.42
CA LEU A 43 -4.14 -2.52 9.56
C LEU A 43 -5.42 -3.30 9.27
N LEU A 44 -6.44 -2.64 8.70
CA LEU A 44 -7.70 -3.30 8.36
C LEU A 44 -7.52 -4.41 7.30
N LYS A 45 -6.60 -4.23 6.34
CA LYS A 45 -6.27 -5.28 5.37
C LYS A 45 -5.63 -6.49 6.05
N GLU A 46 -4.77 -6.27 7.04
CA GLU A 46 -4.15 -7.33 7.83
C GLU A 46 -5.19 -8.10 8.66
N GLU A 47 -6.09 -7.39 9.37
CA GLU A 47 -7.19 -8.00 10.12
C GLU A 47 -8.11 -8.84 9.22
N LEU A 48 -8.46 -8.33 8.03
CA LEU A 48 -9.24 -9.08 7.06
C LEU A 48 -8.52 -10.35 6.59
N ALA A 49 -7.21 -10.28 6.37
CA ALA A 49 -6.42 -11.44 6.00
C ALA A 49 -6.36 -12.46 7.15
N TYR A 50 -6.21 -11.99 8.40
CA TYR A 50 -6.26 -12.82 9.60
C TYR A 50 -7.60 -13.57 9.70
N TYR A 51 -8.74 -12.89 9.55
CA TYR A 51 -10.04 -13.57 9.60
C TYR A 51 -10.26 -14.55 8.46
N GLN A 52 -9.77 -14.24 7.25
CA GLN A 52 -9.82 -15.18 6.13
C GLN A 52 -8.96 -16.43 6.41
N ARG A 53 -7.78 -16.27 6.99
CA ARG A 53 -6.88 -17.40 7.26
C ARG A 53 -7.27 -18.22 8.48
N GLU A 54 -7.58 -17.58 9.61
CA GLU A 54 -7.76 -18.28 10.88
C GLU A 54 -9.21 -18.70 11.15
N ILE A 55 -10.18 -17.90 10.71
CA ILE A 55 -11.61 -18.15 11.01
C ILE A 55 -12.30 -18.87 9.85
N LEU A 56 -11.95 -18.53 8.61
CA LEU A 56 -12.63 -19.02 7.42
C LEU A 56 -11.92 -20.20 6.73
N ASN A 57 -10.61 -20.39 6.92
CA ASN A 57 -9.89 -21.57 6.41
C ASN A 57 -9.79 -22.72 7.44
N ASP A 58 -10.37 -22.61 8.63
CA ASP A 58 -10.62 -23.79 9.48
C ASP A 58 -11.42 -24.78 8.61
N GLU A 59 -11.08 -26.08 8.61
CA GLU A 59 -11.46 -27.13 7.62
C GLU A 59 -12.99 -27.29 7.35
N ARG A 60 -13.80 -26.46 8.00
CA ARG A 60 -15.25 -26.33 7.92
C ARG A 60 -15.76 -25.64 6.65
N CYS A 61 -14.95 -24.85 5.94
CA CYS A 61 -15.38 -24.14 4.73
C CYS A 61 -14.56 -24.53 3.49
N PRO A 62 -15.18 -25.11 2.45
CA PRO A 62 -14.51 -25.40 1.19
C PRO A 62 -13.95 -24.13 0.52
N GLY A 63 -12.72 -24.20 0.00
CA GLY A 63 -12.01 -23.04 -0.58
C GLY A 63 -12.79 -22.29 -1.68
N PHE A 64 -13.58 -23.00 -2.49
CA PHE A 64 -14.40 -22.36 -3.52
C PHE A 64 -15.49 -21.42 -2.95
N LEU A 65 -16.01 -21.69 -1.75
CA LEU A 65 -16.94 -20.77 -1.07
C LEU A 65 -16.21 -19.49 -0.67
N LEU A 66 -14.97 -19.61 -0.20
CA LEU A 66 -14.16 -18.46 0.21
C LEU A 66 -13.81 -17.58 -0.99
N ASP A 67 -13.49 -18.18 -2.13
CA ASP A 67 -13.27 -17.45 -3.38
C ASP A 67 -14.53 -16.77 -3.88
N ALA A 68 -15.69 -17.42 -3.75
CA ALA A 68 -16.99 -16.83 -4.07
C ALA A 68 -17.30 -15.63 -3.15
N VAL A 69 -17.05 -15.75 -1.84
CA VAL A 69 -17.21 -14.66 -0.87
C VAL A 69 -16.25 -13.52 -1.17
N ARG A 70 -14.96 -13.81 -1.42
CA ARG A 70 -13.96 -12.81 -1.80
C ARG A 70 -14.38 -12.06 -3.07
N THR A 71 -14.86 -12.79 -4.07
CA THR A 71 -15.38 -12.21 -5.31
C THR A 71 -16.61 -11.33 -5.06
N ALA A 72 -17.55 -11.78 -4.23
CA ALA A 72 -18.73 -11.01 -3.87
C ALA A 72 -18.37 -9.71 -3.11
N ILE A 73 -17.44 -9.78 -2.16
CA ILE A 73 -16.92 -8.62 -1.42
C ILE A 73 -16.21 -7.65 -2.38
N LYS A 74 -15.34 -8.14 -3.28
CA LYS A 74 -14.67 -7.31 -4.30
C LYS A 74 -15.70 -6.56 -5.15
N LYS A 75 -16.75 -7.26 -5.65
CA LYS A 75 -17.85 -6.64 -6.41
C LYS A 75 -18.58 -5.54 -5.63
N GLN A 76 -18.94 -5.81 -4.37
CA GLN A 76 -19.61 -4.81 -3.52
C GLN A 76 -18.70 -3.60 -3.23
N ARG A 77 -17.40 -3.84 -2.99
CA ARG A 77 -16.41 -2.78 -2.79
C ARG A 77 -16.32 -1.85 -3.99
N THR A 78 -16.31 -2.39 -5.21
CA THR A 78 -16.31 -1.59 -6.45
C THR A 78 -17.55 -0.68 -6.52
N VAL A 79 -18.75 -1.23 -6.22
CA VAL A 79 -20.00 -0.45 -6.22
C VAL A 79 -19.98 0.66 -5.18
N ILE A 80 -19.54 0.34 -3.95
CA ILE A 80 -19.44 1.32 -2.86
C ILE A 80 -18.43 2.40 -3.23
N LYS A 81 -17.23 2.03 -3.67
CA LYS A 81 -16.16 2.97 -4.01
C LYS A 81 -16.56 3.91 -5.15
N SER A 82 -17.23 3.40 -6.18
CA SER A 82 -17.79 4.24 -7.26
C SER A 82 -18.77 5.28 -6.71
N LYS A 83 -19.72 4.86 -5.87
CA LYS A 83 -20.71 5.77 -5.25
C LYS A 83 -20.06 6.80 -4.33
N MET A 84 -19.11 6.37 -3.51
CA MET A 84 -18.44 7.23 -2.51
C MET A 84 -17.51 8.26 -3.15
N LEU A 85 -16.87 7.92 -4.28
CA LEU A 85 -15.90 8.78 -4.95
C LEU A 85 -16.49 9.55 -6.16
N GLY A 86 -17.73 9.27 -6.55
CA GLY A 86 -18.37 9.93 -7.69
C GLY A 86 -17.75 9.59 -9.06
N ILE A 87 -17.02 8.48 -9.15
CA ILE A 87 -16.39 7.98 -10.39
C ILE A 87 -17.16 6.78 -10.93
N PRO A 88 -17.21 6.56 -12.26
CA PRO A 88 -17.94 5.42 -12.82
C PRO A 88 -17.33 4.07 -12.40
N VAL A 89 -18.17 3.04 -12.32
CA VAL A 89 -17.79 1.70 -11.86
C VAL A 89 -16.65 1.09 -12.70
N SER A 90 -16.60 1.39 -14.01
CA SER A 90 -15.56 0.92 -14.93
C SER A 90 -14.17 1.46 -14.60
N GLU A 91 -14.09 2.67 -14.04
CA GLU A 91 -12.83 3.30 -13.61
C GLU A 91 -12.41 2.87 -12.21
N CYS A 92 -13.28 2.12 -11.54
CA CYS A 92 -13.04 1.60 -10.19
C CYS A 92 -12.31 0.24 -10.21
N SER A 93 -11.51 -0.02 -11.25
CA SER A 93 -10.77 -1.28 -11.43
C SER A 93 -9.87 -1.53 -10.22
N THR A 94 -10.18 -2.60 -9.50
CA THR A 94 -9.49 -3.01 -8.28
C THR A 94 -8.42 -4.03 -8.70
N ASP A 95 -7.33 -3.55 -9.30
CA ASP A 95 -6.10 -4.35 -9.41
C ASP A 95 -5.26 -4.12 -8.15
N GLU A 96 -5.77 -4.68 -7.05
CA GLU A 96 -4.93 -4.93 -5.88
C GLU A 96 -4.31 -6.28 -6.20
N THR A 97 -3.05 -6.28 -6.66
CA THR A 97 -2.27 -7.48 -6.96
C THR A 97 -2.57 -8.57 -5.93
N ASP A 98 -3.19 -9.65 -6.38
CA ASP A 98 -3.54 -10.80 -5.56
C ASP A 98 -2.23 -11.43 -5.03
N GLY A 99 -2.03 -11.42 -3.71
CA GLY A 99 -0.97 -12.16 -3.07
C GLY A 99 -0.73 -11.77 -1.61
N PRO A 100 -0.72 -12.71 -0.66
CA PRO A 100 -0.06 -12.50 0.62
C PRO A 100 1.41 -12.19 0.37
N LEU A 101 1.91 -11.04 0.82
CA LEU A 101 3.32 -10.62 0.67
C LEU A 101 4.29 -11.50 1.50
N PHE A 102 3.79 -12.48 2.25
CA PHE A 102 4.59 -13.29 3.18
C PHE A 102 4.18 -14.76 3.14
N GLU A 103 4.42 -15.41 2.00
CA GLU A 103 4.67 -16.86 1.98
C GLU A 103 6.01 -17.12 1.28
N ARG A 104 7.10 -16.71 1.94
CA ARG A 104 8.41 -17.36 1.75
C ARG A 104 9.21 -17.28 3.04
N SER A 105 8.72 -17.95 4.07
CA SER A 105 9.51 -18.28 5.26
C SER A 105 9.10 -19.67 5.77
N GLY A 106 10.06 -20.60 5.72
CA GLY A 106 9.97 -21.99 6.21
C GLY A 106 9.48 -22.97 5.14
N ASN A 107 10.13 -24.11 4.83
CA ASN A 107 10.95 -25.01 5.64
C ASN A 107 12.08 -25.64 4.76
N GLU A 108 13.35 -25.60 5.18
CA GLU A 108 14.14 -26.65 5.90
C GLU A 108 14.87 -27.67 4.98
N ASP A 109 16.21 -27.57 5.06
CA ASP A 109 17.24 -28.61 5.23
C ASP A 109 17.55 -29.66 4.13
N ASN A 110 18.75 -29.58 3.54
CA ASN A 110 19.87 -30.53 3.82
C ASN A 110 21.14 -30.25 2.97
N ASP A 111 22.27 -30.14 3.69
CA ASP A 111 23.67 -30.51 3.40
C ASP A 111 24.30 -30.32 2.02
N THR A 112 25.32 -29.45 1.93
CA THR A 112 26.69 -29.84 1.48
C THR A 112 27.72 -28.72 1.72
N ASP A 113 28.68 -29.00 2.61
CA ASP A 113 30.14 -28.87 2.48
C ASP A 113 30.83 -27.59 1.94
N SER A 114 32.03 -27.34 2.50
CA SER A 114 33.15 -26.51 2.03
C SER A 114 33.29 -25.05 2.53
N THR A 115 34.24 -24.90 3.46
CA THR A 115 35.28 -23.84 3.62
C THR A 115 35.11 -22.48 2.91
N ASP A 116 35.26 -21.38 3.64
CA ASP A 116 36.43 -20.47 3.59
C ASP A 116 36.13 -19.14 4.35
N ASN A 117 37.19 -18.56 4.88
CA ASN A 117 37.28 -17.35 5.68
C ASN A 117 36.76 -16.10 4.94
N THR A 118 36.08 -15.20 5.66
CA THR A 118 36.23 -13.74 5.50
C THR A 118 35.49 -12.97 6.61
N GLU A 119 36.29 -12.29 7.42
CA GLU A 119 36.06 -11.01 8.11
C GLU A 119 34.62 -10.46 8.19
N ASN A 120 33.94 -10.74 9.32
CA ASN A 120 32.70 -10.05 9.70
C ASN A 120 32.97 -8.99 10.78
N ARG A 121 33.14 -7.74 10.35
CA ARG A 121 33.10 -6.57 11.23
C ARG A 121 32.01 -5.61 10.75
N PRO A 122 30.84 -5.52 11.38
CA PRO A 122 29.87 -4.49 11.03
C PRO A 122 30.36 -3.15 11.59
N GLN A 123 30.74 -2.22 10.71
CA GLN A 123 31.03 -0.84 11.10
C GLN A 123 29.73 -0.15 11.56
N GLY A 124 29.84 0.56 12.68
CA GLY A 124 28.71 1.08 13.47
C GLY A 124 27.73 1.99 12.73
N SER A 125 26.47 1.91 13.14
CA SER A 125 25.38 2.77 12.70
C SER A 125 25.62 4.22 13.08
N ARG A 126 25.66 5.11 12.08
CA ARG A 126 25.80 6.57 12.24
C ARG A 126 24.48 7.25 11.92
N ILE A 127 23.45 6.98 12.72
CA ILE A 127 22.21 7.76 12.66
C ILE A 127 22.37 8.95 13.60
N ARG A 128 22.40 10.14 13.00
CA ARG A 128 22.41 11.44 13.68
C ARG A 128 20.95 11.87 13.76
N ASN A 129 20.42 12.03 14.97
CA ASN A 129 19.06 12.50 15.20
C ASN A 129 18.91 13.93 14.65
N LEU A 130 17.80 14.18 13.95
CA LEU A 130 17.24 15.51 13.70
C LEU A 130 16.05 15.70 14.65
#